data_AF-A0A1W9LUZ1-F1
#
_entry.id   AF-A0A1W9LUZ1-F1
#
_cell.length_a   1.000
_cell.length_b   1.000
_cell.length_c   1.000
_cell.angle_alpha   90.00
_cell.angle_beta   90.00
_cell.angle_gamma   90.00
#
_symmetry.space_group_name_H-M   'P 1'
#
loop_
_entity.id
_entity.type
_entity.pdbx_description
1 polymer ?
#
loop_
_entity_poly.entity_id
_entity_poly.type
_entity_poly.pdbx_seq_one_letter_code
_entity_poly.pdbx_strand_id
1 'polypeptide(L)'
;MIQLKGPWKDGYAFDIHTIYSVFIQNNQNNPTFDTRRSPMGQCIYELKYGQHLPVLDKIVDLIVKDASFNEFIQVIDIILPVPPSN
;
A
#
# COMPACT_ATOMS: atom_id res chain seq x y z
N MET A 1 6.90 -9.30 0.96
CA MET A 1 6.49 -8.41 2.08
C MET A 1 7.71 -7.77 2.78
N ILE A 2 7.51 -6.67 3.50
CA ILE A 2 8.54 -5.88 4.20
C ILE A 2 8.31 -5.99 5.72
N GLN A 3 9.32 -6.40 6.49
CA GLN A 3 9.21 -6.49 7.95
C GLN A 3 9.24 -5.10 8.62
N LEU A 4 8.32 -4.89 9.56
CA LEU A 4 8.19 -3.69 10.36
C LEU A 4 8.65 -3.95 11.80
N LYS A 5 9.27 -2.94 12.41
CA LYS A 5 9.62 -2.96 13.84
C LYS A 5 8.59 -2.15 14.61
N GLY A 6 8.07 -2.70 15.69
CA GLY A 6 7.11 -2.02 16.56
C GLY A 6 6.79 -2.84 17.82
N PRO A 7 5.85 -2.39 18.67
CA PRO A 7 5.47 -3.06 19.91
C PRO A 7 4.60 -4.32 19.67
N TRP A 8 4.79 -5.01 18.56
CA TRP A 8 4.10 -6.23 18.14
C TRP A 8 5.10 -7.37 18.07
N LYS A 9 4.61 -8.61 18.15
CA LYS A 9 5.46 -9.79 17.96
C LYS A 9 6.08 -9.80 16.55
N ASP A 10 5.23 -9.61 15.54
CA ASP A 10 5.63 -9.53 14.14
C ASP A 10 4.79 -8.47 13.43
N GLY A 11 5.39 -7.73 12.50
CA GLY A 11 4.72 -6.72 11.70
C GLY A 11 5.22 -6.75 10.27
N TYR A 12 4.30 -6.64 9.31
CA TYR A 12 4.63 -6.69 7.89
C TYR A 12 3.82 -5.64 7.12
N ALA A 13 4.47 -4.98 6.17
CA ALA A 13 3.82 -4.25 5.09
C ALA A 13 3.88 -5.10 3.82
N PHE A 14 2.82 -5.07 3.00
CA PHE A 14 2.87 -5.77 1.72
C PHE A 14 3.92 -5.15 0.79
N ASP A 15 3.91 -3.82 0.66
CA ASP A 15 4.80 -3.05 -0.21
C ASP A 15 4.97 -1.60 0.31
N ILE A 16 5.93 -0.86 -0.24
CA ILE A 16 6.09 0.58 -0.02
C ILE A 16 5.06 1.37 -0.83
N HIS A 17 4.52 2.46 -0.28
CA HIS A 17 3.56 3.28 -1.03
C HIS A 17 4.24 4.15 -2.11
N THR A 18 5.41 4.70 -1.81
CA THR A 18 6.13 5.65 -2.65
C THR A 18 7.58 5.22 -2.78
N ILE A 19 8.06 5.07 -4.01
CA ILE A 19 9.48 4.77 -4.31
C ILE A 19 10.31 6.06 -4.18
N TYR A 20 9.84 7.16 -4.77
CA TYR A 20 10.42 8.48 -4.58
C TYR A 20 9.38 9.59 -4.76
N SER A 21 9.68 10.76 -4.21
CA SER A 21 8.91 11.98 -4.44
C SER A 21 9.86 13.17 -4.44
N VAL A 22 10.10 13.76 -5.60
CA VAL A 22 11.05 14.86 -5.79
C VAL A 22 10.28 16.15 -6.05
N PHE A 23 10.63 17.21 -5.33
CA PHE A 23 10.02 18.52 -5.55
C PHE A 23 10.45 19.09 -6.90
N ILE A 24 9.48 19.50 -7.74
CA ILE A 24 9.75 20.07 -9.06
C ILE A 24 9.67 21.59 -9.02
N GLN A 25 8.54 22.14 -8.54
CA GLN A 25 8.28 23.58 -8.62
C GLN A 25 7.28 24.05 -7.57
N ASN A 26 7.50 25.27 -7.06
CA ASN A 26 6.54 25.98 -6.24
C ASN A 26 5.67 26.86 -7.14
N ASN A 27 4.44 26.41 -7.44
CA ASN A 27 3.39 27.39 -7.68
C ASN A 27 2.90 27.78 -6.30
N GLN A 28 2.87 29.08 -5.97
CA GLN A 28 2.65 29.62 -4.61
C GLN A 28 1.44 29.02 -3.87
N ASN A 29 0.49 28.40 -4.60
CA ASN A 29 -0.69 27.73 -4.04
C ASN A 29 -0.77 26.21 -4.31
N ASN A 30 0.14 25.59 -5.10
CA ASN A 30 0.13 24.17 -5.43
C ASN A 30 1.57 23.67 -5.74
N PRO A 31 2.36 23.27 -4.73
CA PRO A 31 3.66 22.67 -4.96
C PRO A 31 3.51 21.38 -5.76
N THR A 32 4.31 21.22 -6.82
CA THR A 32 4.27 20.04 -7.68
C THR A 32 5.46 19.13 -7.38
N PHE A 33 5.18 17.82 -7.28
CA PHE A 33 6.18 16.78 -7.01
C PHE A 33 6.17 15.73 -8.12
N ASP A 34 7.34 15.25 -8.53
CA ASP A 34 7.50 14.03 -9.31
C ASP A 34 7.47 12.85 -8.33
N THR A 35 6.31 12.21 -8.22
CA THR A 35 6.10 11.07 -7.33
C THR A 35 5.99 9.79 -8.13
N ARG A 36 6.90 8.84 -7.89
CA ARG A 36 6.79 7.48 -8.38
C ARG A 36 6.38 6.54 -7.25
N ARG A 37 5.27 5.84 -7.45
CA ARG A 37 4.75 4.81 -6.54
C ARG A 37 5.15 3.42 -7.00
N SER A 38 5.12 2.46 -6.08
CA SER A 38 5.18 1.05 -6.46
C SER A 38 3.89 0.65 -7.19
N PRO A 39 3.85 -0.52 -7.87
CA PRO A 39 2.61 -1.01 -8.47
C PRO A 39 1.45 -1.10 -7.47
N MET A 40 1.70 -1.65 -6.27
CA MET A 40 0.69 -1.68 -5.21
C MET A 40 0.37 -0.25 -4.71
N GLY A 41 1.40 0.57 -4.47
CA GLY A 41 1.23 1.94 -4.01
C GLY A 41 0.37 2.81 -4.94
N GLN A 42 0.51 2.64 -6.25
CA GLN A 42 -0.31 3.29 -7.26
C GLN A 42 -1.78 2.82 -7.18
N CYS A 43 -2.00 1.52 -7.01
CA CYS A 43 -3.36 0.99 -6.83
C CYS A 43 -4.03 1.58 -5.58
N ILE A 44 -3.31 1.66 -4.46
CA ILE A 44 -3.82 2.27 -3.22
C ILE A 44 -4.10 3.76 -3.40
N TYR A 45 -3.28 4.49 -4.16
CA TYR A 45 -3.50 5.90 -4.46
C TYR A 45 -4.79 6.11 -5.28
N GLU A 46 -4.99 5.32 -6.33
CA GLU A 46 -6.19 5.36 -7.17
C GLU A 46 -7.46 5.02 -6.38
N LEU A 47 -7.39 4.05 -5.48
CA LEU A 47 -8.50 3.71 -4.60
C LEU A 47 -8.83 4.86 -3.64
N LYS A 48 -7.81 5.36 -2.91
CA LYS A 48 -8.00 6.34 -1.82
C LYS A 48 -8.41 7.72 -2.33
N TYR A 49 -7.74 8.21 -3.37
CA TYR A 49 -7.91 9.59 -3.84
C TYR A 49 -8.71 9.68 -5.13
N GLY A 50 -8.70 8.62 -5.94
CA GLY A 50 -9.47 8.55 -7.18
C GLY A 50 -10.85 7.89 -7.02
N GLN A 51 -11.14 7.31 -5.84
CA GLN A 51 -12.36 6.49 -5.61
C GLN A 51 -12.54 5.39 -6.68
N HIS A 52 -11.44 4.92 -7.28
CA HIS A 52 -11.48 4.04 -8.43
C HIS A 52 -11.60 2.57 -7.99
N LEU A 53 -12.81 2.14 -7.64
CA LEU A 53 -13.08 0.77 -7.19
C LEU A 53 -12.59 -0.36 -8.13
N PRO A 54 -12.61 -0.23 -9.47
CA PRO A 54 -12.08 -1.27 -10.35
C PRO A 54 -10.60 -1.63 -10.12
N VAL A 55 -9.84 -0.78 -9.42
CA VAL A 55 -8.44 -1.10 -9.06
C VAL A 55 -8.33 -2.23 -8.04
N LEU A 56 -9.42 -2.60 -7.35
CA LEU A 56 -9.44 -3.68 -6.37
C LEU A 56 -9.04 -5.02 -6.97
N ASP A 57 -9.44 -5.33 -8.21
CA ASP A 57 -9.07 -6.57 -8.90
C ASP A 57 -7.55 -6.67 -9.04
N LYS A 58 -6.88 -5.55 -9.38
CA LYS A 58 -5.42 -5.49 -9.47
C LYS A 58 -4.74 -5.65 -8.12
N ILE A 59 -5.34 -5.09 -7.05
CA ILE A 59 -4.81 -5.24 -5.68
C ILE A 59 -4.84 -6.71 -5.28
N VAL A 60 -5.98 -7.38 -5.46
CA VAL A 60 -6.13 -8.82 -5.17
C VAL A 60 -5.12 -9.64 -5.98
N ASP A 61 -5.00 -9.36 -7.27
CA ASP A 61 -4.05 -10.02 -8.15
C ASP A 61 -2.60 -9.90 -7.68
N LEU A 62 -2.18 -8.70 -7.26
CA LEU A 62 -0.83 -8.47 -6.75
C LEU A 62 -0.59 -9.27 -5.47
N ILE A 63 -1.57 -9.32 -4.57
CA ILE A 63 -1.49 -10.03 -3.30
C ILE A 63 -1.40 -11.55 -3.52
N VAL A 64 -2.32 -12.12 -4.31
CA VAL A 64 -2.40 -13.57 -4.53
C VAL A 64 -1.22 -14.11 -5.34
N LYS A 65 -0.58 -13.27 -6.17
CA LYS A 65 0.64 -13.67 -6.91
C LYS A 65 1.91 -13.62 -6.05
N ASP A 66 1.87 -13.00 -4.86
CA ASP A 66 3.04 -12.91 -3.98
C ASP A 66 3.21 -14.20 -3.16
N ALA A 67 4.30 -14.93 -3.42
CA ALA A 67 4.58 -16.19 -2.74
C ALA A 67 4.76 -16.01 -1.22
N SER A 68 5.37 -14.90 -0.78
CA SER A 68 5.59 -14.65 0.64
C SER A 68 4.29 -14.41 1.41
N PHE A 69 3.32 -13.72 0.78
CA PHE A 69 1.99 -13.56 1.33
C PHE A 69 1.25 -14.90 1.37
N ASN A 70 1.35 -15.71 0.31
CA ASN A 70 0.69 -17.02 0.25
C ASN A 70 1.20 -17.99 1.32
N GLU A 71 2.49 -17.95 1.65
CA GLU A 71 3.05 -18.72 2.78
C GLU A 71 2.57 -18.16 4.12
N PHE A 72 2.59 -16.83 4.27
CA PHE A 72 2.18 -16.16 5.50
C PHE A 72 0.70 -16.41 5.83
N ILE A 73 -0.20 -16.31 4.85
CA ILE A 73 -1.63 -16.42 5.11
C ILE A 73 -2.06 -17.84 5.50
N GLN A 74 -1.29 -18.87 5.12
CA GLN A 74 -1.58 -20.27 5.46
C GLN A 74 -1.50 -20.57 6.96
N VAL A 75 -0.77 -19.75 7.74
CA VAL A 75 -0.62 -19.93 9.18
C VAL A 75 -1.52 -19.00 10.00
N ILE A 76 -2.43 -18.26 9.36
CA ILE A 76 -3.31 -17.29 10.00
C ILE A 76 -4.72 -17.89 10.13
N ASP A 77 -5.17 -18.10 11.37
CA ASP A 77 -6.51 -18.63 11.65
C ASP A 77 -7.61 -17.55 11.58
N ILE A 78 -7.28 -16.32 11.98
CA ILE A 78 -8.25 -15.23 12.17
C ILE A 78 -7.67 -13.92 11.62
N ILE A 79 -8.46 -13.21 10.82
CA ILE A 79 -8.18 -11.85 10.37
C ILE A 79 -9.11 -10.90 11.12
N LEU A 80 -8.55 -10.00 11.92
CA LEU A 80 -9.28 -8.93 12.59
C LEU A 80 -8.98 -7.60 11.88
N PRO A 81 -9.91 -7.06 11.08
CA PRO A 81 -9.70 -5.76 10.44
C PRO A 81 -9.73 -4.66 11.50
N VAL A 82 -8.81 -3.70 11.36
CA VAL A 82 -8.83 -2.49 12.18
C VAL A 82 -10.00 -1.62 11.69
N PRO A 83 -10.92 -1.19 12.57
CA PRO A 83 -12.00 -0.30 12.15
C PRO A 83 -11.42 1.01 11.60
N PRO A 84 -12.14 1.68 10.68
CA PRO A 84 -11.71 2.99 10.21
C PRO A 84 -11.59 3.96 11.40
N SER A 85 -10.51 4.72 11.46
CA SER A 85 -10.40 5.86 12.36
C SER A 85 -11.36 6.97 11.90
N ASN A 86 -12.04 7.62 12.87
CA ASN A 86 -12.93 8.77 12.65
C ASN A 86 -12.21 9.94 11.97
#